data_AF-A0A9Q7ZLX8-F1
#
_entry.id   AF-A0A9Q7ZLX8-F1
#
_cell.length_a   1.000
_cell.length_b   1.000
_cell.length_c   1.000
_cell.angle_alpha   90.00
_cell.angle_beta   90.00
_cell.angle_gamma   90.00
#
_symmetry.space_group_name_H-M   'P 1'
#
loop_
_entity.id
_entity.type
_entity.pdbx_description
1 polymer ?
#
loop_
_entity_poly.entity_id
_entity_poly.type
_entity_poly.pdbx_seq_one_letter_code
_entity_poly.pdbx_strand_id
1 'polypeptide(L)' 'MSSGYFLGVDVGSASVRAGVFDASGKRMAFATFPISQFRPGPERVE' A
#
# COMPACT_ATOMS: atom_id res chain seq x y z
N MET A 1 17.43 -19.88 11.89
CA MET A 1 16.56 -18.71 12.04
C MET A 1 15.70 -18.63 10.78
N SER A 2 14.36 -18.64 10.91
CA SER A 2 13.49 -18.43 9.75
C SER A 2 13.77 -17.05 9.15
N SER A 3 14.03 -16.97 7.84
CA SER A 3 14.15 -15.69 7.14
C SER A 3 12.75 -15.12 6.98
N GLY A 4 12.31 -14.37 7.99
CA GLY A 4 11.04 -13.67 7.94
C GLY A 4 11.09 -12.53 6.93
N TYR A 5 9.97 -12.29 6.27
CA TYR A 5 9.73 -11.09 5.48
C TYR A 5 8.82 -10.14 6.24
N PHE A 6 8.94 -8.85 5.94
CA PHE A 6 8.12 -7.78 6.50
C PHE A 6 7.19 -7.24 5.43
N LEU A 7 5.91 -7.07 5.77
CA LEU A 7 4.93 -6.44 4.90
C LEU A 7 4.73 -4.98 5.33
N GLY A 8 5.11 -4.04 4.46
CA GLY A 8 4.75 -2.63 4.61
C GLY A 8 3.49 -2.33 3.83
N VAL A 9 2.49 -1.72 4.48
CA VAL A 9 1.22 -1.31 3.86
C VAL A 9 1.06 0.20 4.04
N ASP A 10 0.84 0.91 2.92
CA ASP A 10 0.63 2.35 2.87
C ASP A 10 -0.70 2.63 2.15
N VAL A 11 -1.72 2.98 2.93
CA VAL A 11 -3.06 3.29 2.46
C VAL A 11 -3.19 4.81 2.29
N GLY A 12 -3.19 5.25 1.03
CA GLY A 12 -3.50 6.62 0.66
C GLY A 12 -4.96 6.79 0.29
N SER A 13 -5.41 8.03 0.12
CA SER A 13 -6.81 8.36 -0.17
C SER A 13 -7.33 7.84 -1.53
N ALA A 14 -6.45 7.43 -2.44
CA ALA A 14 -6.82 6.96 -3.79
C ALA A 14 -6.25 5.57 -4.13
N SER A 15 -5.38 5.01 -3.28
CA SER A 15 -4.71 3.74 -3.57
C SER A 15 -4.08 3.14 -2.32
N VAL A 16 -3.92 1.82 -2.34
CA VAL A 16 -3.09 1.07 -1.40
C VAL A 16 -1.79 0.69 -2.10
N ARG A 17 -0.67 0.82 -1.38
CA ARG A 17 0.63 0.26 -1.77
C ARG A 17 1.06 -0.78 -0.75
N ALA A 18 1.60 -1.90 -1.24
CA ALA A 18 2.15 -2.95 -0.41
C ALA A 18 3.55 -3.32 -0.88
N GLY A 19 4.49 -3.41 0.05
CA GLY A 19 5.86 -3.84 -0.20
C GLY A 19 6.25 -5.01 0.70
N VAL A 20 6.93 -6.01 0.15
CA VAL A 20 7.57 -7.07 0.92
C VAL A 20 9.04 -6.72 1.07
N PHE A 21 9.55 -6.76 2.31
CA PHE A 21 10.92 -6.38 2.63
C PHE A 21 11.64 -7.52 3.33
N ASP A 22 12.94 -7.67 3.09
CA ASP A 22 13.80 -8.52 3.90
C ASP A 22 14.26 -7.80 5.18
N ALA A 23 14.96 -8.51 6.06
CA ALA A 23 15.42 -7.99 7.35
C ALA A 23 16.48 -6.87 7.24
N SER A 24 17.11 -6.68 6.07
CA SER A 24 18.00 -5.55 5.80
C SER A 24 17.25 -4.29 5.35
N GLY A 25 15.93 -4.39 5.18
CA GLY A 25 15.09 -3.32 4.65
C GLY A 25 15.05 -3.27 3.12
N LYS A 26 15.64 -4.26 2.42
CA LYS A 26 15.56 -4.31 0.95
C LYS A 26 14.15 -4.70 0.54
N ARG A 27 13.55 -3.91 -0.35
CA ARG A 27 12.24 -4.20 -0.95
C ARG A 27 12.36 -5.31 -2.00
N MET A 28 11.74 -6.44 -1.72
CA MET A 28 11.77 -7.66 -2.54
C MET A 28 10.63 -7.70 -3.56
N ALA A 29 9.46 -7.18 -3.18
CA ALA A 29 8.30 -7.06 -4.05
C ALA A 29 7.52 -5.78 -3.74
N PHE A 30 6.75 -5.29 -4.71
CA PHE A 30 5.91 -4.12 -4.56
C PHE A 30 4.68 -4.20 -5.46
N ALA A 31 3.53 -3.81 -4.94
CA ALA A 31 2.30 -3.67 -5.69
C ALA A 31 1.54 -2.41 -5.28
N THR A 32 0.75 -1.89 -6.20
CA THR A 32 -0.19 -0.79 -5.96
C THR A 32 -1.56 -1.19 -6.48
N PHE A 33 -2.61 -0.77 -5.80
CA PHE A 33 -3.98 -1.02 -6.21
C PHE A 33 -4.84 0.22 -5.97
N PRO A 34 -5.65 0.67 -6.93
CA PRO A 34 -6.51 1.83 -6.75
C PRO A 34 -7.64 1.52 -5.77
N ILE A 35 -8.04 2.51 -4.98
CA ILE A 35 -9.27 2.49 -4.18
C ILE A 35 -10.34 3.27 -4.95
N SER A 36 -11.57 2.77 -4.96
CA SER A 36 -12.71 3.52 -5.47
C SER A 36 -12.91 4.79 -4.65
N GLN A 37 -12.90 5.95 -5.30
CA GLN A 37 -13.25 7.21 -4.68
C GLN A 37 -14.68 7.59 -5.06
N PHE A 38 -15.53 7.84 -4.07
CA PHE A 38 -16.89 8.30 -4.30
C PHE A 38 -16.94 9.82 -4.25
N ARG A 39 -17.65 10.44 -5.20
CA ARG A 39 -17.70 11.89 -5.37
C ARG A 39 -19.15 12.38 -5.45
N PRO A 40 -19.86 12.47 -4.31
CA PRO A 40 -21.27 12.90 -4.29
C PRO A 40 -21.48 14.39 -4.59
N GLY A 41 -20.40 15.19 -4.66
CA GLY A 41 -20.44 16.61 -5.02
C GLY A 41 -19.07 17.12 -5.46
N PRO A 42 -18.97 18.34 -6.01
CA PRO A 42 -17.74 18.86 -6.63
C PRO A 42 -16.56 18.97 -5.65
N GLU A 43 -16.83 19.27 -4.39
CA GLU A 43 -15.83 19.49 -3.34
C GLU A 43 -15.79 18.35 -2.29
N ARG A 44 -16.47 17.22 -2.54
CA ARG A 44 -16.60 16.11 -1.57
C ARG A 44 -16.07 14.80 -2.16
N VAL A 45 -15.16 14.15 -1.42
CA VAL A 45 -14.60 12.83 -1.74
C VAL A 45 -14.73 11.91 -0.52
N GLU A 46 -15.11 10.66 -0.76
CA GLU A 46 -15.17 9.56 0.20
C GLU A 46 -14.35 8.36 -0.28
#